data_AF-A0A916YQV4-F1
#
_entry.id   AF-A0A916YQV4-F1
#
_cell.length_a   1.000
_cell.length_b   1.000
_cell.length_c   1.000
_cell.angle_alpha   90.00
_cell.angle_beta   90.00
_cell.angle_gamma   90.00
#
_symmetry.space_group_name_H-M   'P 1'
#
loop_
_entity.id
_entity.type
_entity.pdbx_description
1 polymer ?
#
loop_
_entity_poly.entity_id
_entity_poly.type
_entity_poly.pdbx_seq_one_letter_code
_entity_poly.pdbx_strand_id
1 'polypeptide(L)'
;MYTPGAEGSNDSAHRFADEVVSSLQQVIYTLDGRWSPSSKKPPAVIIEDHTFYQMPSTDSAIRLASKSTADLFGTTSASLAAAKLIELAGDTRNLPALQERLGKLHARTAIAYERLLDLLLIHPATLRIEWAGPLGEQNAAELNVHQLQAGFSYLNETIEKKDMIHFTGSLITMNTAKRRFRMESEEGVLYKGGLSDTVRQQYPEGSNTLAFPVRAEASIERRTIYKPRLDREAITDTLVELDTHPGLDIQETLFALRELYNRLASTTGSDSDYAFNTLISMDDYSELAALVNQLLDSNPSKGARRALDPADLPAVYELLTAGRPIGNLAEFDTRLVAEDQDGYDSGSRTVGRAEREKAAAALLKLTTAAYPYIRMLLKRLLRMIDALEAADG
;
A
#
# COMPACT_ATOMS: atom_id res chain seq x y z
N MET A 1 -49.56 -37.82 14.17
CA MET A 1 -48.10 -37.91 13.93
C MET A 1 -47.84 -37.37 12.54
N TYR A 2 -47.40 -36.11 12.47
CA TYR A 2 -46.96 -35.47 11.24
C TYR A 2 -45.47 -35.79 11.11
N THR A 3 -45.06 -36.49 10.05
CA THR A 3 -43.65 -36.60 9.66
C THR A 3 -43.28 -35.33 8.92
N PRO A 4 -42.41 -34.46 9.47
CA PRO A 4 -41.93 -33.30 8.73
C PRO A 4 -40.73 -33.68 7.85
N GLY A 5 -40.77 -33.26 6.59
CA GLY A 5 -39.59 -32.78 5.88
C GLY A 5 -38.71 -33.79 5.16
N ALA A 6 -39.21 -34.43 4.09
CA ALA A 6 -38.36 -35.00 3.03
C ALA A 6 -38.05 -34.01 1.89
N GLU A 7 -38.63 -32.80 1.92
CA GLU A 7 -38.49 -31.81 0.83
C GLU A 7 -37.16 -31.04 0.85
N GLY A 8 -36.41 -31.05 1.95
CA GLY A 8 -35.13 -30.33 2.06
C GLY A 8 -33.90 -31.11 1.56
N SER A 9 -33.94 -32.46 1.53
CA SER A 9 -32.76 -33.26 1.16
C SER A 9 -32.60 -33.45 -0.35
N ASN A 10 -33.69 -33.34 -1.12
CA ASN A 10 -33.64 -33.51 -2.58
C ASN A 10 -32.96 -32.32 -3.27
N ASP A 11 -33.24 -31.08 -2.84
CA ASP A 11 -32.65 -29.87 -3.44
C ASP A 11 -31.12 -29.81 -3.22
N SER A 12 -30.63 -30.21 -2.04
CA SER A 12 -29.18 -30.28 -1.76
C SER A 12 -28.45 -31.36 -2.58
N ALA A 13 -29.09 -32.52 -2.77
CA ALA A 13 -28.49 -33.62 -3.53
C ALA A 13 -28.43 -33.31 -5.04
N HIS A 14 -29.47 -32.66 -5.58
CA HIS A 14 -29.48 -32.21 -6.97
C HIS A 14 -28.41 -31.14 -7.23
N ARG A 15 -28.29 -30.13 -6.37
CA ARG A 15 -27.25 -29.09 -6.50
C ARG A 15 -25.84 -29.66 -6.46
N PHE A 16 -25.58 -30.61 -5.55
CA PHE A 16 -24.29 -31.27 -5.49
C PHE A 16 -23.96 -32.02 -6.79
N ALA A 17 -24.92 -32.79 -7.33
CA ALA A 17 -24.73 -33.50 -8.59
C ALA A 17 -24.41 -32.53 -9.74
N ASP A 18 -25.14 -31.42 -9.84
CA ASP A 18 -24.89 -30.38 -10.85
C ASP A 18 -23.48 -29.77 -10.73
N GLU A 19 -23.01 -29.51 -9.51
CA GLU A 19 -21.66 -29.00 -9.25
C GLU A 19 -20.57 -30.00 -9.65
N VAL A 20 -20.75 -31.28 -9.32
CA VAL A 20 -19.83 -32.36 -9.72
C VAL A 20 -19.78 -32.49 -11.24
N VAL A 21 -20.94 -32.48 -11.91
CA VAL A 21 -21.02 -32.55 -13.37
C VAL A 21 -20.31 -31.36 -14.01
N SER A 22 -20.57 -30.15 -13.52
CA SER A 22 -19.91 -28.94 -14.01
C SER A 22 -18.39 -29.00 -13.82
N SER A 23 -17.92 -29.47 -12.66
CA SER A 23 -16.50 -29.59 -12.37
C SER A 23 -15.83 -30.66 -13.23
N LEU A 24 -16.47 -31.82 -13.43
CA LEU A 24 -16.00 -32.87 -14.32
C LEU A 24 -15.82 -32.37 -15.76
N GLN A 25 -16.84 -31.69 -16.28
CA GLN A 25 -16.79 -31.07 -17.62
C GLN A 25 -15.64 -30.07 -17.71
N GLN A 26 -15.44 -29.25 -16.69
CA GLN A 26 -14.34 -28.29 -16.65
C GLN A 26 -12.96 -28.97 -16.72
N VAL A 27 -12.76 -30.09 -16.01
CA VAL A 27 -11.52 -30.86 -16.10
C VAL A 27 -11.35 -31.45 -17.50
N ILE A 28 -12.41 -32.04 -18.05
CA ILE A 28 -12.38 -32.64 -19.38
C ILE A 28 -11.98 -31.59 -20.44
N TYR A 29 -12.54 -30.38 -20.40
CA TYR A 29 -12.14 -29.30 -21.31
C TYR A 29 -10.63 -29.02 -21.21
N THR A 30 -10.08 -28.95 -19.98
CA THR A 30 -8.64 -28.70 -19.74
C THR A 30 -7.71 -29.84 -20.20
N LEU A 31 -8.24 -31.03 -20.48
CA LEU A 31 -7.47 -32.20 -20.91
C LEU A 31 -7.44 -32.38 -22.44
N ASP A 32 -8.25 -31.60 -23.18
CA ASP A 32 -8.22 -31.55 -24.64
C ASP A 32 -6.91 -30.89 -25.12
N GLY A 33 -6.13 -31.62 -25.92
CA GLY A 33 -4.86 -31.14 -26.47
C GLY A 33 -5.00 -29.99 -27.47
N ARG A 34 -6.21 -29.72 -27.96
CA ARG A 34 -6.52 -28.57 -28.82
C ARG A 34 -6.60 -27.26 -28.04
N TRP A 35 -6.75 -27.29 -26.71
CA TRP A 35 -6.78 -26.06 -25.91
C TRP A 35 -5.37 -25.57 -25.60
N SER A 36 -5.00 -24.43 -26.20
CA SER A 36 -3.75 -23.76 -25.87
C SER A 36 -3.77 -23.11 -24.48
N PRO A 37 -2.68 -23.24 -23.68
CA PRO A 37 -2.56 -22.60 -22.37
C PRO A 37 -2.56 -21.07 -22.41
N SER A 38 -2.32 -20.44 -23.58
CA SER A 38 -2.39 -18.99 -23.75
C SER A 38 -3.82 -18.44 -23.71
N SER A 39 -4.83 -19.27 -24.00
CA SER A 39 -6.23 -18.85 -24.02
C SER A 39 -6.84 -18.87 -22.62
N LYS A 40 -7.49 -17.75 -22.23
CA LYS A 40 -8.14 -17.64 -20.93
C LYS A 40 -9.40 -18.50 -20.76
N LYS A 41 -10.00 -18.96 -21.86
CA LYS A 41 -11.20 -19.80 -21.87
C LYS A 41 -11.05 -20.90 -22.93
N PRO A 42 -11.63 -22.09 -22.74
CA PRO A 42 -11.69 -23.07 -23.81
C PRO A 42 -12.47 -22.45 -25.00
N PRO A 43 -12.00 -22.62 -26.25
CA PRO A 43 -12.73 -22.23 -27.46
C PRO A 43 -14.13 -22.86 -27.49
N ALA A 44 -15.09 -22.17 -28.10
CA ALA A 44 -16.48 -22.64 -28.20
C ALA A 44 -16.58 -24.06 -28.80
N VAL A 45 -15.78 -24.35 -29.83
CA VAL A 45 -15.71 -25.68 -30.46
C VAL A 45 -15.32 -26.78 -29.46
N ILE A 46 -14.37 -26.51 -28.55
CA ILE A 46 -13.98 -27.49 -27.53
C ILE A 46 -15.12 -27.70 -26.52
N ILE A 47 -15.80 -26.62 -26.13
CA ILE A 47 -16.93 -26.69 -25.19
C ILE A 47 -18.05 -27.54 -25.79
N GLU A 48 -18.44 -27.25 -27.04
CA GLU A 48 -19.49 -27.98 -27.76
C GLU A 48 -19.14 -29.47 -27.89
N ASP A 49 -17.92 -29.78 -28.35
CA ASP A 49 -17.42 -31.14 -28.54
C ASP A 49 -17.40 -32.00 -27.27
N HIS A 50 -17.24 -31.37 -26.11
CA HIS A 50 -17.11 -32.00 -24.80
C HIS A 50 -18.34 -31.75 -23.92
N THR A 51 -19.47 -31.42 -24.53
CA THR A 51 -20.72 -31.27 -23.78
C THR A 51 -21.28 -32.65 -23.44
N PHE A 52 -21.56 -32.88 -22.15
CA PHE A 52 -22.26 -34.06 -21.67
C PHE A 52 -23.68 -33.71 -21.24
N TYR A 53 -24.60 -34.65 -21.35
CA TYR A 53 -25.89 -34.59 -20.66
C TYR A 53 -25.94 -35.64 -19.57
N GLN A 54 -26.61 -35.31 -18.46
CA GLN A 54 -26.85 -36.25 -17.39
C GLN A 54 -27.96 -37.21 -17.82
N MET A 55 -27.66 -38.51 -17.74
CA MET A 55 -28.65 -39.55 -17.99
C MET A 55 -29.48 -39.79 -16.73
N PRO A 56 -30.76 -40.13 -16.85
CA PRO A 56 -31.54 -40.66 -15.74
C PRO A 56 -30.82 -41.89 -15.17
N SER A 57 -30.58 -41.90 -13.86
CA SER A 57 -30.02 -43.04 -13.17
C SER A 57 -30.97 -43.51 -12.08
N THR A 58 -31.11 -44.83 -11.94
CA THR A 58 -31.93 -45.46 -10.88
C THR A 58 -31.09 -45.90 -9.68
N ASP A 59 -29.77 -45.73 -9.77
CA ASP A 59 -28.79 -46.00 -8.71
C ASP A 59 -28.22 -44.68 -8.16
N SER A 60 -27.32 -44.78 -7.19
CA SER A 60 -26.59 -43.64 -6.63
C SER A 60 -25.47 -43.11 -7.54
N ALA A 61 -25.50 -43.38 -8.86
CA ALA A 61 -24.47 -42.95 -9.79
C ALA A 61 -24.89 -41.70 -10.58
N ILE A 62 -23.92 -40.82 -10.81
CA ILE A 62 -24.05 -39.73 -11.77
C ILE A 62 -23.57 -40.24 -13.12
N ARG A 63 -24.48 -40.40 -14.08
CA ARG A 63 -24.17 -40.90 -15.42
C ARG A 63 -24.16 -39.76 -16.41
N LEU A 64 -23.06 -39.63 -17.15
CA LEU A 64 -22.87 -38.61 -18.17
C LEU A 64 -22.68 -39.27 -19.53
N ALA A 65 -23.45 -38.82 -20.52
CA ALA A 65 -23.30 -39.24 -21.92
C ALA A 65 -22.86 -38.05 -22.77
N SER A 66 -21.89 -38.30 -23.65
CA SER A 66 -21.46 -37.28 -24.63
C SER A 66 -22.63 -36.92 -25.54
N LYS A 67 -22.81 -35.63 -25.83
CA LYS A 67 -23.76 -35.16 -26.84
C LYS A 67 -23.25 -35.39 -28.27
N SER A 68 -21.94 -35.60 -28.41
CA SER A 68 -21.28 -35.79 -29.70
C SER A 68 -21.45 -37.23 -30.18
N THR A 69 -21.72 -37.39 -31.46
CA THR A 69 -21.77 -38.72 -32.11
C THR A 69 -20.35 -39.25 -32.31
N ALA A 70 -20.17 -40.55 -32.10
CA ALA A 70 -18.90 -41.20 -32.40
C ALA A 70 -18.61 -41.18 -33.91
N ASP A 71 -17.34 -41.05 -34.27
CA ASP A 71 -16.87 -41.16 -35.64
C ASP A 71 -16.85 -42.62 -36.12
N LEU A 72 -16.34 -42.85 -37.35
CA LEU A 72 -16.24 -44.19 -37.95
C LEU A 72 -15.32 -45.14 -37.16
N PHE A 73 -14.49 -44.62 -36.26
CA PHE A 73 -13.59 -45.38 -35.40
C PHE A 73 -14.14 -45.52 -33.98
N GLY A 74 -15.39 -45.13 -33.74
CA GLY A 74 -15.99 -45.23 -32.42
C GLY A 74 -15.34 -44.29 -31.40
N THR A 75 -14.80 -43.15 -31.83
CA THR A 75 -14.25 -42.13 -30.95
C THR A 75 -15.11 -40.86 -31.01
N THR A 76 -15.25 -40.20 -29.87
CA THR A 76 -15.81 -38.84 -29.82
C THR A 76 -14.68 -37.86 -29.57
N SER A 77 -14.87 -36.59 -29.90
CA SER A 77 -13.93 -35.51 -29.56
C SER A 77 -13.56 -35.51 -28.07
N ALA A 78 -14.47 -35.98 -27.19
CA ALA A 78 -14.26 -36.07 -25.75
C ALA A 78 -13.65 -37.37 -25.24
N SER A 79 -13.56 -38.43 -26.06
CA SER A 79 -13.12 -39.76 -25.62
C SER A 79 -11.70 -39.73 -25.06
N LEU A 80 -10.77 -39.03 -25.72
CA LEU A 80 -9.38 -38.94 -25.28
C LEU A 80 -9.26 -38.14 -23.96
N ALA A 81 -9.98 -37.03 -23.84
CA ALA A 81 -9.95 -36.19 -22.64
C ALA A 81 -10.59 -36.91 -21.43
N ALA A 82 -11.68 -37.66 -21.65
CA ALA A 82 -12.31 -38.49 -20.63
C ALA A 82 -11.39 -39.64 -20.18
N ALA A 83 -10.71 -40.32 -21.11
CA ALA A 83 -9.72 -41.34 -20.77
C ALA A 83 -8.58 -40.76 -19.91
N LYS A 84 -8.02 -39.60 -20.30
CA LYS A 84 -7.00 -38.89 -19.51
C LYS A 84 -7.49 -38.51 -18.11
N LEU A 85 -8.76 -38.15 -17.95
CA LEU A 85 -9.35 -37.87 -16.64
C LEU A 85 -9.35 -39.13 -15.76
N ILE A 86 -9.71 -40.29 -16.31
CA ILE A 86 -9.66 -41.56 -15.56
C ILE A 86 -8.23 -41.93 -15.19
N GLU A 87 -7.27 -41.69 -16.09
CA GLU A 87 -5.86 -41.90 -15.76
C GLU A 87 -5.38 -40.95 -14.65
N LEU A 88 -5.78 -39.68 -14.70
CA LEU A 88 -5.45 -38.69 -13.66
C LEU A 88 -6.08 -39.08 -12.30
N ALA A 89 -7.31 -39.59 -12.32
CA ALA A 89 -7.97 -40.18 -11.17
C ALA A 89 -7.21 -41.42 -10.67
N GLY A 90 -6.79 -42.32 -11.56
CA GLY A 90 -5.98 -43.49 -11.22
C GLY A 90 -4.65 -43.10 -10.56
N ASP A 91 -3.97 -42.11 -11.10
CA ASP A 91 -2.69 -41.60 -10.58
C ASP A 91 -2.84 -40.92 -9.21
N THR A 92 -4.03 -40.44 -8.84
CA THR A 92 -4.29 -39.86 -7.52
C THR A 92 -4.06 -40.85 -6.38
N ARG A 93 -4.06 -42.16 -6.68
CA ARG A 93 -3.70 -43.22 -5.73
C ARG A 93 -2.21 -43.25 -5.38
N ASN A 94 -1.37 -42.64 -6.23
CA ASN A 94 0.09 -42.64 -6.13
C ASN A 94 0.62 -41.22 -6.37
N LEU A 95 0.87 -40.46 -5.30
CA LEU A 95 1.28 -39.06 -5.37
C LEU A 95 2.46 -38.79 -6.33
N PRO A 96 3.54 -39.59 -6.34
CA PRO A 96 4.59 -39.50 -7.38
C PRO A 96 4.07 -39.56 -8.83
N ALA A 97 3.15 -40.47 -9.14
CA ALA A 97 2.56 -40.59 -10.47
C ALA A 97 1.67 -39.38 -10.79
N LEU A 98 0.85 -38.95 -9.83
CA LEU A 98 0.03 -37.75 -9.95
C LEU A 98 0.90 -36.51 -10.23
N GLN A 99 2.00 -36.37 -9.51
CA GLN A 99 2.98 -35.30 -9.71
C GLN A 99 3.58 -35.34 -11.10
N GLU A 100 4.04 -36.52 -11.57
CA GLU A 100 4.62 -36.67 -12.89
C GLU A 100 3.60 -36.30 -13.99
N ARG A 101 2.34 -36.73 -13.84
CA ARG A 101 1.28 -36.44 -14.81
C ARG A 101 0.93 -34.96 -14.83
N LEU A 102 0.69 -34.35 -13.66
CA LEU A 102 0.37 -32.94 -13.57
C LEU A 102 1.52 -32.04 -14.06
N GLY A 103 2.78 -32.44 -13.86
CA GLY A 103 3.94 -31.73 -14.40
C GLY A 103 4.01 -31.67 -15.92
N LYS A 104 3.28 -32.56 -16.62
CA LYS A 104 3.16 -32.57 -18.09
C LYS A 104 1.90 -31.86 -18.58
N LEU A 105 1.00 -31.46 -17.68
CA LEU A 105 -0.30 -30.84 -18.00
C LEU A 105 -0.26 -29.33 -17.74
N HIS A 106 -1.29 -28.62 -18.22
CA HIS A 106 -1.42 -27.20 -17.99
C HIS A 106 -1.84 -26.91 -16.54
N ALA A 107 -1.36 -25.79 -15.96
CA ALA A 107 -1.74 -25.37 -14.60
C ALA A 107 -3.27 -25.24 -14.41
N ARG A 108 -4.01 -24.93 -15.47
CA ARG A 108 -5.48 -24.87 -15.47
C ARG A 108 -6.12 -26.24 -15.22
N THR A 109 -5.51 -27.30 -15.73
CA THR A 109 -5.94 -28.68 -15.50
C THR A 109 -5.79 -29.03 -14.02
N ALA A 110 -4.65 -28.66 -13.42
CA ALA A 110 -4.41 -28.84 -11.99
C ALA A 110 -5.47 -28.10 -11.14
N ILE A 111 -5.83 -26.86 -11.49
CA ILE A 111 -6.88 -26.09 -10.79
C ILE A 111 -8.27 -26.72 -10.95
N ALA A 112 -8.64 -27.10 -12.17
CA ALA A 112 -9.94 -27.73 -12.41
C ALA A 112 -10.03 -29.06 -11.65
N TYR A 113 -8.93 -29.80 -11.60
CA TYR A 113 -8.86 -31.08 -10.90
C TYR A 113 -8.83 -30.91 -9.38
N GLU A 114 -8.13 -29.91 -8.84
CA GLU A 114 -8.17 -29.51 -7.43
C GLU A 114 -9.61 -29.26 -6.97
N ARG A 115 -10.37 -28.48 -7.76
CA ARG A 115 -11.78 -28.21 -7.50
C ARG A 115 -12.65 -29.48 -7.55
N LEU A 116 -12.39 -30.37 -8.51
CA LEU A 116 -13.10 -31.64 -8.58
C LEU A 116 -12.83 -32.48 -7.33
N LEU A 117 -11.57 -32.62 -6.91
CA LEU A 117 -11.20 -33.37 -5.71
C LEU A 117 -11.86 -32.79 -4.45
N ASP A 118 -11.90 -31.46 -4.31
CA ASP A 118 -12.56 -30.76 -3.19
C ASP A 118 -14.06 -31.10 -3.11
N LEU A 119 -14.77 -31.08 -4.25
CA LEU A 119 -16.18 -31.48 -4.30
C LEU A 119 -16.37 -32.96 -3.94
N LEU A 120 -15.51 -33.83 -4.47
CA LEU A 120 -15.58 -35.26 -4.20
C LEU A 120 -15.26 -35.62 -2.75
N LEU A 121 -14.44 -34.81 -2.07
CA LEU A 121 -14.08 -35.00 -0.66
C LEU A 121 -15.24 -34.87 0.32
N ILE A 122 -16.34 -34.21 -0.09
CA ILE A 122 -17.55 -34.09 0.72
C ILE A 122 -18.16 -35.47 1.00
N HIS A 123 -17.91 -36.47 0.15
CA HIS A 123 -18.44 -37.81 0.31
C HIS A 123 -17.49 -38.75 1.09
N PRO A 124 -17.98 -39.42 2.15
CA PRO A 124 -17.16 -40.32 2.97
C PRO A 124 -16.95 -41.71 2.35
N ALA A 125 -17.59 -42.01 1.21
CA ALA A 125 -17.53 -43.32 0.56
C ALA A 125 -16.41 -43.40 -0.47
N THR A 126 -15.97 -44.63 -0.77
CA THR A 126 -15.10 -44.88 -1.94
C THR A 126 -15.87 -44.53 -3.20
N LEU A 127 -15.28 -43.65 -4.01
CA LEU A 127 -15.85 -43.22 -5.28
C LEU A 127 -15.25 -44.04 -6.41
N ARG A 128 -16.08 -44.46 -7.36
CA ARG A 128 -15.64 -45.11 -8.59
C ARG A 128 -15.99 -44.21 -9.77
N ILE A 129 -14.96 -43.77 -10.48
CA ILE A 129 -15.08 -42.98 -11.70
C ILE A 129 -14.84 -43.93 -12.86
N GLU A 130 -15.84 -44.08 -13.71
CA GLU A 130 -15.81 -44.98 -14.85
C GLU A 130 -15.91 -44.21 -16.15
N TRP A 131 -15.23 -44.71 -17.17
CA TRP A 131 -15.40 -44.30 -18.55
C TRP A 131 -15.66 -45.53 -19.40
N ALA A 132 -16.69 -45.44 -20.25
CA ALA A 132 -17.03 -46.43 -21.25
C ALA A 132 -17.02 -45.78 -22.64
N GLY A 133 -16.19 -46.32 -23.54
CA GLY A 133 -16.08 -45.91 -24.93
C GLY A 133 -17.14 -46.57 -25.82
N PRO A 134 -17.40 -46.01 -27.02
CA PRO A 134 -18.38 -46.54 -27.97
C PRO A 134 -18.10 -47.98 -28.45
N LEU A 135 -16.83 -48.39 -28.49
CA LEU A 135 -16.40 -49.73 -28.88
C LEU A 135 -16.31 -50.73 -27.72
N GLY A 136 -16.82 -50.36 -26.54
CA GLY A 136 -16.80 -51.21 -25.35
C GLY A 136 -15.50 -51.15 -24.55
N GLU A 137 -14.58 -50.24 -24.90
CA GLU A 137 -13.44 -49.89 -24.04
C GLU A 137 -13.95 -49.39 -22.69
N GLN A 138 -13.39 -49.90 -21.59
CA GLN A 138 -13.79 -49.50 -20.26
C GLN A 138 -12.56 -49.26 -19.40
N ASN A 139 -12.53 -48.11 -18.72
CA ASN A 139 -11.53 -47.79 -17.71
C ASN A 139 -12.23 -47.31 -16.45
N ALA A 140 -11.68 -47.66 -15.30
CA ALA A 140 -12.22 -47.22 -14.02
C ALA A 140 -11.09 -46.87 -13.04
N ALA A 141 -11.34 -45.82 -12.25
CA ALA A 141 -10.52 -45.43 -11.13
C ALA A 141 -11.40 -45.37 -9.88
N GLU A 142 -11.05 -46.17 -8.88
CA GLU A 142 -11.61 -46.12 -7.53
C GLU A 142 -10.71 -45.29 -6.61
N LEU A 143 -11.29 -44.32 -5.93
CA LEU A 143 -10.63 -43.41 -5.01
C LEU A 143 -11.30 -43.46 -3.65
N ASN A 144 -10.53 -43.78 -2.62
CA ASN A 144 -10.99 -43.65 -1.24
C ASN A 144 -10.74 -42.22 -0.72
N VAL A 145 -11.36 -41.90 0.42
CA VAL A 145 -11.27 -40.57 1.04
C VAL A 145 -9.82 -40.17 1.32
N HIS A 146 -8.96 -41.08 1.78
CA HIS A 146 -7.56 -40.78 2.04
C HIS A 146 -6.78 -40.39 0.78
N GLN A 147 -7.05 -41.05 -0.35
CA GLN A 147 -6.43 -40.74 -1.63
C GLN A 147 -6.91 -39.39 -2.17
N LEU A 148 -8.20 -39.09 -2.05
CA LEU A 148 -8.75 -37.78 -2.39
C LEU A 148 -8.11 -36.67 -1.53
N GLN A 149 -7.97 -36.90 -0.22
CA GLN A 149 -7.39 -35.94 0.72
C GLN A 149 -5.92 -35.68 0.40
N ALA A 150 -5.16 -36.74 0.09
CA ALA A 150 -3.77 -36.65 -0.28
C ALA A 150 -3.59 -35.87 -1.59
N GLY A 151 -4.37 -36.19 -2.64
CA GLY A 151 -4.32 -35.49 -3.92
C GLY A 151 -4.71 -34.01 -3.81
N PHE A 152 -5.76 -33.72 -3.05
CA PHE A 152 -6.20 -32.34 -2.79
C PHE A 152 -5.16 -31.54 -2.02
N SER A 153 -4.61 -32.11 -0.93
CA SER A 153 -3.58 -31.45 -0.11
C SER A 153 -2.31 -31.15 -0.93
N TYR A 154 -1.93 -32.07 -1.81
CA TYR A 154 -0.81 -31.87 -2.74
C TYR A 154 -1.04 -30.70 -3.70
N LEU A 155 -2.25 -30.58 -4.27
CA LEU A 155 -2.61 -29.48 -5.18
C LEU A 155 -2.77 -28.13 -4.48
N ASN A 156 -3.24 -28.16 -3.23
CA ASN A 156 -3.47 -26.95 -2.42
C ASN A 156 -2.26 -26.55 -1.56
N GLU A 157 -1.09 -27.19 -1.75
CA GLU A 157 0.14 -26.83 -1.05
C GLU A 157 0.50 -25.37 -1.33
N THR A 158 0.59 -24.55 -0.27
CA THR A 158 0.95 -23.14 -0.33
C THR A 158 2.22 -22.88 0.47
N ILE A 159 3.17 -22.20 -0.12
CA ILE A 159 4.32 -21.62 0.58
C ILE A 159 3.96 -20.17 0.89
N GLU A 160 3.98 -19.82 2.18
CA GLU A 160 3.75 -18.46 2.63
C GLU A 160 5.05 -17.81 3.08
N LYS A 161 5.34 -16.63 2.53
CA LYS A 161 6.42 -15.76 2.97
C LYS A 161 5.83 -14.45 3.45
N LYS A 162 6.32 -13.96 4.59
CA LYS A 162 5.97 -12.66 5.13
C LYS A 162 7.22 -11.82 5.26
N ASP A 163 7.20 -10.65 4.63
CA ASP A 163 8.29 -9.67 4.71
C ASP A 163 7.72 -8.36 5.29
N MET A 164 8.44 -7.75 6.23
CA MET A 164 8.14 -6.41 6.71
C MET A 164 8.98 -5.41 5.92
N ILE A 165 8.33 -4.42 5.31
CA ILE A 165 8.99 -3.39 4.50
C ILE A 165 8.73 -2.04 5.16
N HIS A 166 9.81 -1.36 5.55
CA HIS A 166 9.79 0.00 6.08
C HIS A 166 10.25 0.96 4.99
N PHE A 167 9.50 2.04 4.76
CA PHE A 167 9.85 3.04 3.75
C PHE A 167 9.23 4.41 4.06
N THR A 168 9.85 5.44 3.49
CA THR A 168 9.33 6.81 3.48
C THR A 168 8.75 7.10 2.10
N GLY A 169 7.68 7.89 2.04
CA GLY A 169 7.03 8.22 0.78
C GLY A 169 5.85 9.17 0.90
N SER A 170 5.10 9.30 -0.18
CA SER A 170 3.85 10.06 -0.23
C SER A 170 2.65 9.13 -0.14
N LEU A 171 1.85 9.29 0.91
CA LEU A 171 0.53 8.69 1.03
C LEU A 171 -0.43 9.43 0.09
N ILE A 172 -0.78 8.77 -1.02
CA ILE A 172 -1.59 9.36 -2.10
C ILE A 172 -3.07 9.31 -1.74
N THR A 173 -3.53 8.17 -1.21
CA THR A 173 -4.92 8.01 -0.76
C THR A 173 -5.00 7.01 0.39
N MET A 174 -5.87 7.28 1.35
CA MET A 174 -6.27 6.31 2.36
C MET A 174 -7.79 6.32 2.49
N ASN A 175 -8.41 5.14 2.42
CA ASN A 175 -9.84 4.96 2.62
C ASN A 175 -10.06 4.00 3.79
N THR A 176 -10.36 4.57 4.95
CA THR A 176 -10.54 3.84 6.21
C THR A 176 -11.78 2.94 6.17
N ALA A 177 -12.88 3.40 5.54
CA ALA A 177 -14.11 2.61 5.37
C ALA A 177 -13.92 1.37 4.47
N LYS A 178 -13.21 1.53 3.34
CA LYS A 178 -12.88 0.41 2.43
C LYS A 178 -11.63 -0.36 2.85
N ARG A 179 -10.96 0.07 3.94
CA ARG A 179 -9.72 -0.49 4.47
C ARG A 179 -8.61 -0.58 3.42
N ARG A 180 -8.45 0.46 2.61
CA ARG A 180 -7.46 0.48 1.53
C ARG A 180 -6.52 1.67 1.64
N PHE A 181 -5.28 1.48 1.22
CA PHE A 181 -4.30 2.56 1.06
C PHE A 181 -3.63 2.51 -0.30
N ARG A 182 -3.05 3.63 -0.68
CA ARG A 182 -2.13 3.77 -1.80
C ARG A 182 -1.02 4.74 -1.41
N MET A 183 0.22 4.28 -1.51
CA MET A 183 1.40 5.06 -1.15
C MET A 183 2.49 4.84 -2.20
N GLU A 184 3.28 5.86 -2.46
CA GLU A 184 4.44 5.83 -3.36
C GLU A 184 5.69 6.14 -2.55
N SER A 185 6.69 5.26 -2.60
CA SER A 185 7.97 5.51 -1.92
C SER A 185 8.77 6.61 -2.60
N GLU A 186 9.79 7.13 -1.92
CA GLU A 186 10.75 8.08 -2.50
C GLU A 186 11.51 7.49 -3.71
N GLU A 187 11.62 6.16 -3.80
CA GLU A 187 12.18 5.44 -4.96
C GLU A 187 11.19 5.27 -6.13
N GLY A 188 9.96 5.77 -6.00
CA GLY A 188 8.91 5.64 -7.02
C GLY A 188 8.20 4.29 -7.04
N VAL A 189 8.36 3.46 -5.99
CA VAL A 189 7.66 2.17 -5.89
C VAL A 189 6.25 2.40 -5.35
N LEU A 190 5.25 1.91 -6.10
CA LEU A 190 3.85 2.02 -5.69
C LEU A 190 3.40 0.84 -4.84
N TYR A 191 2.99 1.12 -3.61
CA TYR A 191 2.38 0.16 -2.69
C TYR A 191 0.86 0.38 -2.59
N LYS A 192 0.11 -0.71 -2.58
CA LYS A 192 -1.35 -0.70 -2.43
C LYS A 192 -1.82 -1.95 -1.71
N GLY A 193 -2.78 -1.79 -0.81
CA GLY A 193 -3.17 -2.91 0.04
C GLY A 193 -4.24 -2.60 1.07
N GLY A 194 -4.32 -3.48 2.07
CA GLY A 194 -5.22 -3.38 3.21
C GLY A 194 -4.70 -2.47 4.33
N LEU A 195 -5.57 -2.01 5.22
CA LEU A 195 -5.19 -1.37 6.49
C LEU A 195 -5.25 -2.40 7.63
N SER A 196 -4.24 -2.42 8.49
CA SER A 196 -4.29 -3.16 9.75
C SER A 196 -5.30 -2.56 10.73
N ASP A 197 -5.67 -3.31 11.76
CA ASP A 197 -6.55 -2.79 12.81
C ASP A 197 -5.87 -1.70 13.64
N THR A 198 -4.54 -1.73 13.80
CA THR A 198 -3.76 -0.68 14.49
C THR A 198 -3.89 0.67 13.77
N VAL A 199 -3.66 0.70 12.45
CA VAL A 199 -3.80 1.93 11.65
C VAL A 199 -5.26 2.41 11.65
N ARG A 200 -6.23 1.50 11.64
CA ARG A 200 -7.65 1.87 11.70
C ARG A 200 -8.06 2.48 13.04
N GLN A 201 -7.45 2.07 14.14
CA GLN A 201 -7.67 2.69 15.44
C GLN A 201 -7.08 4.10 15.50
N GLN A 202 -5.91 4.30 14.87
CA GLN A 202 -5.25 5.61 14.79
C GLN A 202 -5.99 6.59 13.87
N TYR A 203 -6.58 6.10 12.78
CA TYR A 203 -7.34 6.89 11.80
C TYR A 203 -8.77 6.35 11.67
N PRO A 204 -9.68 6.68 12.61
CA PRO A 204 -11.04 6.16 12.61
C PRO A 204 -11.86 6.64 11.40
N GLU A 205 -12.92 5.90 11.07
CA GLU A 205 -13.81 6.24 9.95
C GLU A 205 -14.40 7.65 10.13
N GLY A 206 -14.26 8.49 9.09
CA GLY A 206 -14.71 9.88 9.11
C GLY A 206 -13.69 10.90 9.64
N SER A 207 -12.49 10.48 10.06
CA SER A 207 -11.39 11.42 10.35
C SER A 207 -10.86 12.02 9.03
N ASN A 208 -11.46 13.13 8.60
CA ASN A 208 -11.09 13.83 7.37
C ASN A 208 -9.83 14.71 7.55
N THR A 209 -8.90 14.30 8.42
CA THR A 209 -7.81 15.15 8.91
C THR A 209 -6.58 15.17 8.00
N LEU A 210 -6.46 14.24 7.05
CA LEU A 210 -5.29 14.19 6.17
C LEU A 210 -5.60 14.86 4.83
N ALA A 211 -4.88 15.94 4.54
CA ALA A 211 -4.80 16.50 3.20
C ALA A 211 -3.83 15.63 2.38
N PHE A 212 -4.33 15.00 1.32
CA PHE A 212 -3.50 14.18 0.43
C PHE A 212 -3.04 14.97 -0.80
N PRO A 213 -1.85 14.66 -1.36
CA PRO A 213 -0.87 13.71 -0.85
C PRO A 213 -0.14 14.24 0.40
N VAL A 214 0.22 13.33 1.32
CA VAL A 214 0.99 13.68 2.54
C VAL A 214 2.24 12.82 2.66
N ARG A 215 3.37 13.42 3.03
CA ARG A 215 4.60 12.69 3.31
C ARG A 215 4.43 11.86 4.58
N ALA A 216 4.80 10.59 4.53
CA ALA A 216 4.65 9.68 5.64
C ALA A 216 5.77 8.63 5.67
N GLU A 217 6.05 8.15 6.88
CA GLU A 217 6.80 6.91 7.11
C GLU A 217 5.81 5.78 7.32
N ALA A 218 6.05 4.64 6.68
CA ALA A 218 5.14 3.51 6.71
C ALA A 218 5.87 2.17 6.86
N SER A 219 5.19 1.25 7.54
CA SER A 219 5.59 -0.16 7.64
C SER A 219 4.48 -1.02 7.01
N ILE A 220 4.82 -1.82 6.00
CA ILE A 220 3.88 -2.76 5.38
C ILE A 220 4.31 -4.20 5.64
N GLU A 221 3.35 -5.06 6.01
CA GLU A 221 3.51 -6.51 5.94
C GLU A 221 3.15 -6.94 4.51
N ARG A 222 4.14 -7.40 3.76
CA ARG A 222 3.97 -8.04 2.47
C ARG A 222 3.85 -9.54 2.68
N ARG A 223 2.66 -10.07 2.39
CA ARG A 223 2.39 -11.51 2.36
C ARG A 223 2.45 -12.01 0.93
N THR A 224 3.41 -12.88 0.65
CA THR A 224 3.53 -13.61 -0.62
C THR A 224 3.06 -15.04 -0.41
N ILE A 225 1.98 -15.41 -1.10
CA ILE A 225 1.48 -16.78 -1.15
C ILE A 225 1.88 -17.35 -2.51
N TYR A 226 2.76 -18.34 -2.49
CA TYR A 226 3.17 -19.07 -3.68
C TYR A 226 2.51 -20.45 -3.68
N LYS A 227 1.85 -20.81 -4.79
CA LYS A 227 1.35 -22.16 -5.07
C LYS A 227 2.32 -22.82 -6.06
N PRO A 228 3.31 -23.62 -5.60
CA PRO A 228 4.38 -24.12 -6.45
C PRO A 228 3.89 -24.93 -7.65
N ARG A 229 2.80 -25.67 -7.45
CA ARG A 229 2.24 -26.55 -8.48
C ARG A 229 1.40 -25.83 -9.53
N LEU A 230 1.01 -24.60 -9.24
CA LEU A 230 0.26 -23.75 -10.16
C LEU A 230 1.12 -22.65 -10.79
N ASP A 231 2.39 -22.55 -10.37
CA ASP A 231 3.30 -21.43 -10.69
C ASP A 231 2.59 -20.07 -10.52
N ARG A 232 1.93 -19.93 -9.36
CA ARG A 232 1.11 -18.76 -9.04
C ARG A 232 1.61 -18.10 -7.79
N GLU A 233 1.86 -16.81 -7.92
CA GLU A 233 2.20 -15.93 -6.82
C GLU A 233 1.06 -14.93 -6.60
N ALA A 234 0.65 -14.79 -5.34
CA ALA A 234 -0.26 -13.75 -4.90
C ALA A 234 0.44 -12.91 -3.83
N ILE A 235 0.60 -11.62 -4.12
CA ILE A 235 1.22 -10.65 -3.20
C ILE A 235 0.11 -9.78 -2.63
N THR A 236 0.06 -9.70 -1.30
CA THR A 236 -0.87 -8.82 -0.58
C THR A 236 -0.09 -7.95 0.38
N ASP A 237 -0.24 -6.64 0.26
CA ASP A 237 0.35 -5.68 1.19
C ASP A 237 -0.68 -5.27 2.25
N THR A 238 -0.26 -5.19 3.51
CA THR A 238 -1.06 -4.65 4.61
C THR A 238 -0.27 -3.54 5.29
N LEU A 239 -0.83 -2.33 5.37
CA LEU A 239 -0.24 -1.22 6.11
C LEU A 239 -0.41 -1.47 7.60
N VAL A 240 0.71 -1.69 8.30
CA VAL A 240 0.75 -2.06 9.72
C VAL A 240 1.00 -0.83 10.60
N GLU A 241 1.81 0.09 10.11
CA GLU A 241 2.16 1.34 10.78
C GLU A 241 2.15 2.49 9.78
N LEU A 242 1.65 3.64 10.21
CA LEU A 242 1.61 4.86 9.42
C LEU A 242 1.86 6.07 10.31
N ASP A 243 2.98 6.75 10.06
CA ASP A 243 3.29 8.03 10.65
C ASP A 243 3.24 9.14 9.60
N THR A 244 2.22 9.98 9.71
CA THR A 244 1.99 11.14 8.82
C THR A 244 2.75 12.39 9.26
N HIS A 245 3.53 12.30 10.35
CA HIS A 245 4.36 13.38 10.88
C HIS A 245 5.82 12.90 10.98
N PRO A 246 6.50 12.62 9.85
CA PRO A 246 7.87 12.07 9.85
C PRO A 246 8.93 13.01 10.45
N GLY A 247 8.55 14.21 10.88
CA GLY A 247 9.48 15.27 11.27
C GLY A 247 9.96 16.07 10.06
N LEU A 248 10.58 17.22 10.31
CA LEU A 248 11.26 17.97 9.25
C LEU A 248 12.58 17.30 8.88
N ASP A 249 12.97 17.35 7.61
CA ASP A 249 14.23 16.78 7.12
C ASP A 249 15.43 17.49 7.77
N ILE A 250 16.45 16.72 8.21
CA ILE A 250 17.61 17.27 8.92
C ILE A 250 18.41 18.20 8.00
N GLN A 251 18.65 17.81 6.75
CA GLN A 251 19.48 18.55 5.81
C GLN A 251 18.79 19.83 5.32
N GLU A 252 17.49 19.74 4.98
CA GLU A 252 16.70 20.91 4.60
C GLU A 252 16.61 21.92 5.76
N THR A 253 16.37 21.43 6.98
CA THR A 253 16.31 22.29 8.18
C THR A 253 17.66 22.93 8.47
N LEU A 254 18.75 22.15 8.39
CA LEU A 254 20.11 22.64 8.59
C LEU A 254 20.47 23.72 7.57
N PHE A 255 20.15 23.50 6.29
CA PHE A 255 20.37 24.48 5.23
C PHE A 255 19.62 25.79 5.52
N ALA A 256 18.32 25.71 5.82
CA ALA A 256 17.51 26.88 6.13
C ALA A 256 18.02 27.66 7.36
N LEU A 257 18.39 26.94 8.44
CA LEU A 257 18.94 27.57 9.64
C LEU A 257 20.29 28.26 9.37
N ARG A 258 21.18 27.64 8.58
CA ARG A 258 22.47 28.24 8.20
C ARG A 258 22.27 29.50 7.36
N GLU A 259 21.35 29.48 6.40
CA GLU A 259 21.06 30.64 5.56
C GLU A 259 20.54 31.83 6.39
N LEU A 260 19.56 31.58 7.28
CA LEU A 260 19.02 32.59 8.18
C LEU A 260 20.07 33.09 9.18
N TYR A 261 20.88 32.18 9.74
CA TYR A 261 21.99 32.55 10.62
C TYR A 261 22.99 33.46 9.93
N ASN A 262 23.43 33.12 8.71
CA ASN A 262 24.41 33.89 7.96
C ASN A 262 23.90 35.28 7.60
N ARG A 263 22.62 35.40 7.20
CA ARG A 263 21.97 36.69 6.95
C ARG A 263 22.00 37.56 8.22
N LEU A 264 21.54 37.04 9.36
CA LEU A 264 21.52 37.75 10.65
C LEU A 264 22.92 38.04 11.23
N ALA A 265 23.90 37.16 10.97
CA ALA A 265 25.27 37.35 11.41
C ALA A 265 25.96 38.46 10.61
N SER A 266 25.68 38.55 9.30
CA SER A 266 26.27 39.57 8.43
C SER A 266 25.83 40.99 8.79
N THR A 267 24.57 41.16 9.22
CA THR A 267 24.04 42.47 9.66
C THR A 267 24.59 42.89 11.01
N THR A 268 24.99 41.95 11.87
CA THR A 268 25.52 42.21 13.21
C THR A 268 27.05 42.27 13.31
N GLY A 269 27.77 41.78 12.29
CA GLY A 269 29.24 41.75 12.21
C GLY A 269 29.88 42.97 11.54
N SER A 270 29.10 43.88 10.97
CA SER A 270 29.58 45.16 10.45
C SER A 270 29.89 46.10 11.63
N ASP A 271 31.14 46.13 12.08
CA ASP A 271 31.72 47.18 12.97
C ASP A 271 31.84 48.55 12.25
N SER A 272 31.02 48.81 11.22
CA SER A 272 31.01 50.10 10.54
C SER A 272 30.29 51.12 11.42
N ASP A 273 31.10 52.00 12.00
CA ASP A 273 30.71 53.24 12.65
C ASP A 273 29.57 53.94 11.86
N TYR A 274 28.40 54.01 12.48
CA TYR A 274 27.30 54.93 12.15
C TYR A 274 26.50 54.74 10.85
N ALA A 275 26.52 53.56 10.21
CA ALA A 275 25.50 53.24 9.19
C ALA A 275 24.28 52.58 9.85
N PHE A 276 23.09 53.18 9.68
CA PHE A 276 21.79 52.69 10.16
C PHE A 276 21.35 51.41 9.45
N ASN A 277 22.11 50.31 9.57
CA ASN A 277 21.72 49.03 9.02
C ASN A 277 20.71 48.38 9.97
N THR A 278 19.54 48.01 9.45
CA THR A 278 18.55 47.26 10.20
C THR A 278 19.11 45.87 10.49
N LEU A 279 19.16 45.53 11.79
CA LEU A 279 19.83 44.30 12.25
C LEU A 279 19.06 43.02 11.85
N ILE A 280 17.76 43.14 11.57
CA ILE A 280 16.88 42.07 11.13
C ILE A 280 15.75 42.66 10.28
N SER A 281 15.53 42.10 9.10
CA SER A 281 14.39 42.47 8.26
C SER A 281 13.12 41.73 8.71
N MET A 282 11.95 42.22 8.31
CA MET A 282 10.69 41.53 8.58
C MET A 282 10.59 40.18 7.86
N ASP A 283 11.16 40.08 6.66
CA ASP A 283 11.21 38.83 5.90
C ASP A 283 12.03 37.77 6.65
N ASP A 284 13.25 38.10 7.09
CA ASP A 284 14.10 37.19 7.87
C ASP A 284 13.42 36.77 9.18
N TYR A 285 12.77 37.71 9.86
CA TYR A 285 12.01 37.43 11.08
C TYR A 285 10.86 36.45 10.80
N SER A 286 10.10 36.68 9.74
CA SER A 286 8.93 35.85 9.38
C SER A 286 9.32 34.45 8.93
N GLU A 287 10.38 34.31 8.12
CA GLU A 287 10.93 33.01 7.69
C GLU A 287 11.41 32.21 8.91
N LEU A 288 12.18 32.85 9.80
CA LEU A 288 12.68 32.17 10.99
C LEU A 288 11.56 31.77 11.95
N ALA A 289 10.58 32.66 12.17
CA ALA A 289 9.42 32.34 13.00
C ALA A 289 8.59 31.19 12.40
N ALA A 290 8.40 31.16 11.08
CA ALA A 290 7.71 30.06 10.39
C ALA A 290 8.46 28.73 10.55
N LEU A 291 9.78 28.72 10.33
CA LEU A 291 10.60 27.52 10.50
C LEU A 291 10.56 26.99 11.94
N VAL A 292 10.66 27.88 12.93
CA VAL A 292 10.59 27.52 14.36
C VAL A 292 9.22 26.96 14.72
N ASN A 293 8.13 27.53 14.20
CA ASN A 293 6.78 26.99 14.40
C ASN A 293 6.63 25.61 13.75
N GLN A 294 7.11 25.42 12.53
CA GLN A 294 7.09 24.10 11.88
C GLN A 294 7.88 23.06 12.69
N LEU A 295 9.04 23.44 13.25
CA LEU A 295 9.80 22.59 14.16
C LEU A 295 9.07 22.35 15.49
N LEU A 296 8.29 23.30 16.01
CA LEU A 296 7.49 23.10 17.22
C LEU A 296 6.24 22.24 17.00
N ASP A 297 5.74 22.17 15.77
CA ASP A 297 4.59 21.35 15.38
C ASP A 297 5.01 19.94 14.91
N SER A 298 6.29 19.74 14.57
CA SER A 298 6.80 18.44 14.09
C SER A 298 6.94 17.40 15.22
N ASN A 299 6.99 16.11 14.89
CA ASN A 299 7.14 15.06 15.90
C ASN A 299 8.49 15.18 16.68
N PRO A 300 8.50 15.29 18.03
CA PRO A 300 9.73 15.45 18.82
C PRO A 300 10.66 14.25 18.82
N SER A 301 10.17 13.07 18.43
CA SER A 301 11.02 11.87 18.33
C SER A 301 11.59 11.63 16.93
N LYS A 302 11.35 12.52 15.95
CA LYS A 302 11.74 12.33 14.55
C LYS A 302 12.32 13.58 13.89
N GLY A 303 12.97 13.37 12.74
CA GLY A 303 13.56 14.42 11.90
C GLY A 303 14.54 15.35 12.64
N ALA A 304 14.62 16.59 12.17
CA ALA A 304 15.44 17.65 12.76
C ALA A 304 15.13 17.86 14.25
N ARG A 305 13.85 17.82 14.66
CA ARG A 305 13.45 18.08 16.04
C ARG A 305 14.06 17.09 17.04
N ARG A 306 14.29 15.84 16.65
CA ARG A 306 14.94 14.83 17.50
C ARG A 306 16.40 15.19 17.84
N ALA A 307 17.11 15.80 16.91
CA ALA A 307 18.53 16.13 17.05
C ALA A 307 18.75 17.39 17.91
N LEU A 308 17.74 18.24 18.03
CA LEU A 308 17.82 19.51 18.75
C LEU A 308 17.67 19.32 20.26
N ASP A 309 18.34 20.18 21.03
CA ASP A 309 18.12 20.27 22.48
C ASP A 309 16.66 20.69 22.75
N PRO A 310 15.90 19.96 23.58
CA PRO A 310 14.53 20.31 23.95
C PRO A 310 14.35 21.74 24.50
N ALA A 311 15.41 22.35 25.03
CA ALA A 311 15.39 23.71 25.56
C ALA A 311 15.67 24.80 24.51
N ASP A 312 16.28 24.48 23.37
CA ASP A 312 16.69 25.49 22.39
C ASP A 312 15.51 26.03 21.57
N LEU A 313 14.63 25.14 21.07
CA LEU A 313 13.45 25.54 20.28
C LEU A 313 12.48 26.46 21.04
N PRO A 314 12.05 26.14 22.28
CA PRO A 314 11.20 27.04 23.06
C PRO A 314 11.88 28.39 23.37
N ALA A 315 13.20 28.39 23.61
CA ALA A 315 13.94 29.62 23.88
C ALA A 315 14.04 30.52 22.64
N VAL A 316 14.25 29.96 21.45
CA VAL A 316 14.23 30.71 20.19
C VAL A 316 12.83 31.26 19.92
N TYR A 317 11.78 30.44 20.12
CA TYR A 317 10.40 30.88 19.98
C TYR A 317 10.04 32.05 20.91
N GLU A 318 10.49 32.02 22.17
CA GLU A 318 10.27 33.12 23.11
C GLU A 318 10.94 34.42 22.63
N LEU A 319 12.15 34.34 22.08
CA LEU A 319 12.87 35.50 21.53
C LEU A 319 12.16 36.11 20.31
N LEU A 320 11.46 35.28 19.53
CA LEU A 320 10.73 35.66 18.33
C LEU A 320 9.25 35.99 18.60
N THR A 321 8.76 35.91 19.84
CA THR A 321 7.36 36.20 20.13
C THR A 321 7.02 37.67 19.82
N ALA A 322 5.85 37.92 19.21
CA ALA A 322 5.39 39.28 18.88
C ALA A 322 5.38 40.20 20.13
N GLY A 323 5.77 41.47 19.94
CA GLY A 323 5.91 42.43 21.04
C GLY A 323 7.25 42.37 21.79
N ARG A 324 8.11 41.40 21.51
CA ARG A 324 9.49 41.36 22.02
C ARG A 324 10.40 42.33 21.23
N PRO A 325 11.58 42.70 21.78
CA PRO A 325 12.47 43.67 21.13
C PRO A 325 12.85 43.34 19.69
N ILE A 326 13.02 42.05 19.34
CA ILE A 326 13.35 41.62 17.98
C ILE A 326 12.16 41.87 17.03
N GLY A 327 10.97 41.40 17.38
CA GLY A 327 9.75 41.61 16.58
C GLY A 327 9.41 43.10 16.42
N ASN A 328 9.52 43.89 17.48
CA ASN A 328 9.29 45.33 17.42
C ASN A 328 10.26 46.06 16.49
N LEU A 329 11.52 45.61 16.40
CA LEU A 329 12.50 46.16 15.47
C LEU A 329 12.16 45.81 14.02
N ALA A 330 11.82 44.54 13.75
CA ALA A 330 11.44 44.06 12.42
C ALA A 330 10.16 44.74 11.88
N GLU A 331 9.14 44.91 12.74
CA GLU A 331 7.92 45.63 12.39
C GLU A 331 8.18 47.11 12.11
N PHE A 332 9.10 47.74 12.84
CA PHE A 332 9.44 49.15 12.67
C PHE A 332 10.17 49.42 11.35
N ASP A 333 11.06 48.51 10.92
CA ASP A 333 11.75 48.59 9.63
C ASP A 333 10.75 48.63 8.46
N THR A 334 9.74 47.76 8.51
CA THR A 334 8.68 47.71 7.48
C THR A 334 7.91 49.04 7.35
N ARG A 335 7.68 49.72 8.48
CA ARG A 335 6.96 51.01 8.49
C ARG A 335 7.76 52.14 7.87
N LEU A 336 9.09 52.15 8.07
CA LEU A 336 9.97 53.16 7.47
C LEU A 336 10.06 53.00 5.94
N VAL A 337 10.11 51.76 5.43
CA VAL A 337 10.16 51.48 3.99
C VAL A 337 8.85 51.88 3.29
N ALA A 338 7.70 51.71 3.96
CA ALA A 338 6.40 52.09 3.41
C ALA A 338 6.20 53.62 3.33
N GLU A 339 6.69 54.37 4.32
CA GLU A 339 6.54 55.85 4.36
C GLU A 339 7.42 56.58 3.32
N ASP A 340 8.55 56.01 2.88
CA ASP A 340 9.42 56.59 1.85
C ASP A 340 8.89 56.42 0.40
N GLN A 341 7.90 55.54 0.16
CA GLN A 341 7.32 55.32 -1.18
C GLN A 341 6.18 56.30 -1.54
N ASP A 342 5.50 56.89 -0.56
CA ASP A 342 4.30 57.72 -0.78
C ASP A 342 4.58 59.25 -0.81
N GLY A 343 5.83 59.67 -0.61
CA GLY A 343 6.20 61.06 -0.31
C GLY A 343 6.90 61.86 -1.41
N TYR A 344 6.33 61.97 -2.62
CA TYR A 344 6.77 62.95 -3.63
C TYR A 344 5.82 64.16 -3.66
N ASP A 345 5.85 65.00 -2.61
CA ASP A 345 5.36 66.38 -2.73
C ASP A 345 6.34 67.40 -2.13
N SER A 346 6.73 68.36 -2.97
CA SER A 346 8.00 69.10 -2.91
C SER A 346 7.98 70.35 -2.01
N GLY A 347 7.12 70.38 -1.00
CA GLY A 347 6.81 71.59 -0.24
C GLY A 347 7.47 71.78 1.14
N SER A 348 8.02 70.74 1.78
CA SER A 348 8.38 70.84 3.21
C SER A 348 9.71 70.14 3.59
N ARG A 349 10.83 70.75 3.18
CA ARG A 349 12.18 70.24 3.49
C ARG A 349 12.55 70.28 4.98
N THR A 350 11.83 71.02 5.82
CA THR A 350 12.12 71.17 7.26
C THR A 350 11.27 70.25 8.14
N VAL A 351 10.01 69.98 7.80
CA VAL A 351 9.16 69.03 8.55
C VAL A 351 9.65 67.60 8.34
N GLY A 352 10.03 67.24 7.10
CA GLY A 352 10.58 65.91 6.82
C GLY A 352 11.94 65.62 7.47
N ARG A 353 12.72 66.64 7.88
CA ARG A 353 13.97 66.42 8.64
C ARG A 353 13.70 66.05 10.09
N ALA A 354 12.79 66.75 10.75
CA ALA A 354 12.42 66.46 12.14
C ALA A 354 11.74 65.09 12.28
N GLU A 355 10.91 64.71 11.32
CA GLU A 355 10.28 63.37 11.28
C GLU A 355 11.30 62.26 11.03
N ARG A 356 12.24 62.46 10.09
CA ARG A 356 13.36 61.53 9.85
C ARG A 356 14.29 61.41 11.04
N GLU A 357 14.63 62.50 11.72
CA GLU A 357 15.44 62.48 12.95
C GLU A 357 14.71 61.73 14.08
N LYS A 358 13.39 61.93 14.22
CA LYS A 358 12.57 61.21 15.20
C LYS A 358 12.48 59.71 14.88
N ALA A 359 12.30 59.36 13.61
CA ALA A 359 12.30 57.99 13.11
C ALA A 359 13.66 57.30 13.34
N ALA A 360 14.77 57.99 13.02
CA ALA A 360 16.12 57.50 13.26
C ALA A 360 16.43 57.30 14.75
N ALA A 361 15.98 58.22 15.61
CA ALA A 361 16.12 58.08 17.06
C ALA A 361 15.29 56.92 17.62
N ALA A 362 14.08 56.69 17.09
CA ALA A 362 13.24 55.56 17.44
C ALA A 362 13.86 54.23 16.97
N LEU A 363 14.39 54.18 15.74
CA LEU A 363 15.13 53.03 15.21
C LEU A 363 16.33 52.72 16.10
N LEU A 364 17.17 53.70 16.41
CA LEU A 364 18.34 53.53 17.28
C LEU A 364 17.96 52.97 18.65
N LYS A 365 16.86 53.44 19.24
CA LYS A 365 16.36 52.94 20.53
C LYS A 365 15.91 51.47 20.42
N LEU A 366 15.19 51.11 19.37
CA LEU A 366 14.75 49.73 19.13
C LEU A 366 15.93 48.81 18.84
N THR A 367 16.86 49.24 17.99
CA THR A 367 18.11 48.53 17.67
C THR A 367 18.92 48.26 18.94
N THR A 368 19.12 49.28 19.78
CA THR A 368 19.83 49.15 21.06
C THR A 368 19.14 48.16 21.99
N ALA A 369 17.82 48.19 22.07
CA ALA A 369 17.04 47.29 22.91
C ALA A 369 17.03 45.84 22.38
N ALA A 370 17.01 45.65 21.06
CA ALA A 370 16.97 44.34 20.41
C ALA A 370 18.33 43.64 20.34
N TYR A 371 19.43 44.41 20.25
CA TYR A 371 20.78 43.89 20.08
C TYR A 371 21.18 42.73 21.03
N PRO A 372 20.99 42.82 22.37
CA PRO A 372 21.33 41.70 23.25
C PRO A 372 20.50 40.44 22.95
N TYR A 373 19.23 40.59 22.55
CA TYR A 373 18.36 39.49 22.19
C TYR A 373 18.76 38.86 20.85
N ILE A 374 19.17 39.67 19.88
CA ILE A 374 19.70 39.17 18.59
C ILE A 374 20.98 38.37 18.81
N ARG A 375 21.89 38.85 19.68
CA ARG A 375 23.09 38.09 20.07
C ARG A 375 22.75 36.77 20.76
N MET A 376 21.71 36.73 21.59
CA MET A 376 21.21 35.49 22.20
C MET A 376 20.60 34.54 21.16
N LEU A 377 19.82 35.07 20.23
CA LEU A 377 19.22 34.33 19.12
C LEU A 377 20.30 33.66 18.27
N LEU A 378 21.30 34.42 17.80
CA LEU A 378 22.42 33.90 17.02
C LEU A 378 23.16 32.76 17.74
N LYS A 379 23.39 32.88 19.04
CA LYS A 379 24.03 31.80 19.83
C LYS A 379 23.16 30.55 19.96
N ARG A 380 21.84 30.68 19.94
CA ARG A 380 20.91 29.54 19.98
C ARG A 380 20.81 28.88 18.61
N LEU A 381 20.68 29.68 17.55
CA LEU A 381 20.68 29.17 16.17
C LEU A 381 21.97 28.41 15.86
N LEU A 382 23.13 28.94 16.25
CA LEU A 382 24.40 28.24 16.06
C LEU A 382 24.42 26.88 16.76
N ARG A 383 23.91 26.79 18.00
CA ARG A 383 23.81 25.49 18.70
C ARG A 383 22.86 24.52 18.04
N MET A 384 21.73 25.01 17.51
CA MET A 384 20.80 24.18 16.75
C MET A 384 21.45 23.67 15.45
N ILE A 385 22.22 24.52 14.77
CA ILE A 385 23.02 24.15 13.59
C ILE A 385 24.05 23.08 13.96
N ASP A 386 24.87 23.31 14.99
CA ASP A 386 25.89 22.35 15.45
C ASP A 386 25.28 20.98 15.82
N ALA A 387 24.10 20.99 16.45
CA ALA A 387 23.39 19.76 16.82
C ALA A 387 22.85 18.99 15.61
N LEU A 388 22.34 19.69 14.59
CA LEU A 388 21.89 19.08 13.34
C LEU A 388 23.07 18.55 12.52
N GLU A 389 24.20 19.27 12.48
CA GLU A 389 25.43 18.81 11.83
C GLU A 389 25.96 17.52 12.48
N ALA A 390 25.92 17.43 13.81
CA ALA A 390 26.32 16.23 14.54
C ALA A 390 25.38 15.03 14.33
N ALA A 391 24.15 15.26 13.87
CA ALA A 391 23.18 14.20 13.59
C ALA A 391 23.15 13.77 12.11
N ASP A 392 23.66 14.60 11.19
CA ASP A 392 23.78 14.31 9.75
C ASP A 392 25.08 13.55 9.40
N GLY A 393 26.12 13.65 10.26
CA GLY A 393 27.39 12.93 10.13
C GLY A 393 27.44 11.64 10.93
#